data_AF-A0A7X8KA05-F1
#
_entry.id   AF-A0A7X8KA05-F1
#
_cell.length_a   1.000
_cell.length_b   1.000
_cell.length_c   1.000
_cell.angle_alpha   90.00
_cell.angle_beta   90.00
_cell.angle_gamma   90.00
#
_symmetry.space_group_name_H-M   'P 1'
#
loop_
_entity.id
_entity.type
_entity.pdbx_description
1 polymer ?
#
loop_
_entity_poly.entity_id
_entity_poly.type
_entity_poly.pdbx_seq_one_letter_code
_entity_poly.pdbx_strand_id
1 'polypeptide(L)'
;MKEMVHNALYVEERDQLLFARRFSPSIAKELGRHALYQAMGKTSASVQLRFLRTGPATLTLKRFPASLRSRPGQIDFSRRYGGSLNLSETLDVEVDGMLFHNPLRNGVIRFNEGEEITIHLPNHHEVGWILEGSVEPVERNTGTLLCLGDSIIQGVGVHHGSEGLCTRLGSILEMEVLNQGLAGTLVNPRMVVPLEKA
;
A
#
# COMPACT_ATOMS: atom_id res chain seq x y z
N MET A 1 7.45 -13.58 -9.72
CA MET A 1 6.32 -12.65 -9.52
C MET A 1 6.14 -12.20 -8.07
N LYS A 2 5.97 -13.11 -7.10
CA LYS A 2 5.85 -12.73 -5.67
C LYS A 2 7.11 -12.06 -5.12
N GLU A 3 8.27 -12.43 -5.67
CA GLU A 3 9.59 -11.86 -5.34
C GLU A 3 9.71 -10.39 -5.74
N MET A 4 8.90 -9.91 -6.69
CA MET A 4 8.87 -8.50 -7.11
C MET A 4 8.14 -7.60 -6.10
N VAL A 5 7.45 -8.18 -5.12
CA VAL A 5 6.61 -7.43 -4.18
C VAL A 5 7.43 -7.11 -2.95
N HIS A 6 7.55 -5.83 -2.64
CA HIS A 6 8.20 -5.31 -1.44
C HIS A 6 7.15 -4.73 -0.49
N ASN A 7 7.49 -4.64 0.80
CA ASN A 7 6.67 -4.05 1.85
C ASN A 7 5.31 -4.75 2.05
N ALA A 8 5.25 -6.05 1.78
CA ALA A 8 4.06 -6.89 1.98
C ALA A 8 4.41 -8.15 2.76
N LEU A 9 3.47 -8.62 3.59
CA LEU A 9 3.62 -9.88 4.33
C LEU A 9 3.39 -11.11 3.45
N TYR A 10 2.43 -11.02 2.53
CA TYR A 10 2.22 -12.07 1.53
C TYR A 10 1.50 -11.53 0.30
N VAL A 11 1.49 -12.35 -0.76
CA VAL A 11 0.75 -12.11 -1.99
C VAL A 11 -0.36 -13.14 -2.10
N GLU A 12 -1.60 -12.65 -2.15
CA GLU A 12 -2.81 -13.44 -2.41
C GLU A 12 -3.07 -13.49 -3.92
N GLU A 13 -3.46 -14.65 -4.43
CA GLU A 13 -3.96 -14.80 -5.79
C GLU A 13 -5.48 -14.99 -5.76
N ARG A 14 -6.21 -14.16 -6.50
CA ARG A 14 -7.67 -14.18 -6.59
C ARG A 14 -8.12 -13.71 -7.97
N ASP A 15 -8.98 -14.48 -8.63
CA ASP A 15 -9.50 -14.16 -9.96
C ASP A 15 -8.40 -13.83 -10.99
N GLN A 16 -7.31 -14.62 -10.99
CA GLN A 16 -6.12 -14.42 -11.84
C GLN A 16 -5.33 -13.13 -11.59
N LEU A 17 -5.66 -12.39 -10.52
CA LEU A 17 -4.94 -11.20 -10.09
C LEU A 17 -4.12 -11.48 -8.83
N LEU A 18 -2.97 -10.83 -8.73
CA LEU A 18 -2.17 -10.80 -7.52
C LEU A 18 -2.56 -9.59 -6.66
N PHE A 19 -2.58 -9.78 -5.35
CA PHE A 19 -2.86 -8.75 -4.35
C PHE A 19 -1.84 -8.81 -3.22
N ALA A 20 -1.21 -7.69 -2.89
CA ALA A 20 -0.31 -7.58 -1.76
C ALA A 20 -1.11 -7.40 -0.47
N ARG A 21 -0.68 -8.07 0.59
CA ARG A 21 -1.34 -8.02 1.89
C ARG A 21 -0.37 -7.54 2.96
N ARG A 22 -0.79 -6.50 3.67
CA ARG A 22 -0.04 -5.86 4.76
C ARG A 22 -0.19 -6.58 6.10
N PHE A 23 -1.24 -7.39 6.24
CA PHE A 23 -1.58 -8.14 7.45
C PHE A 23 -1.47 -9.64 7.16
N SER A 24 -1.07 -10.43 8.15
CA SER A 24 -1.01 -11.89 8.02
C SER A 24 -2.43 -12.50 7.98
N PRO A 25 -2.58 -13.75 7.50
CA PRO A 25 -3.87 -14.44 7.54
C PRO A 25 -4.45 -14.58 8.96
N SER A 26 -3.61 -14.70 9.99
CA SER A 26 -4.05 -14.78 11.39
C SER A 26 -4.68 -13.46 11.86
N ILE A 27 -4.01 -12.33 11.59
CA ILE A 27 -4.55 -11.00 11.90
C ILE A 27 -5.81 -10.71 11.09
N ALA A 28 -5.84 -11.13 9.82
CA ALA A 28 -7.03 -11.01 8.98
C ALA A 28 -8.23 -11.78 9.55
N LYS A 29 -8.00 -12.95 10.16
CA LYS A 29 -9.04 -13.76 10.81
C LYS A 29 -9.55 -13.09 12.10
N GLU A 30 -8.66 -12.53 12.89
CA GLU A 30 -8.99 -11.87 14.16
C GLU A 30 -9.70 -10.53 13.95
N LEU A 31 -9.13 -9.67 13.11
CA LEU A 31 -9.62 -8.31 12.87
C LEU A 31 -10.61 -8.23 11.70
N GLY A 32 -10.88 -9.32 10.97
CA GLY A 32 -11.74 -9.32 9.77
C GLY A 32 -13.15 -8.76 9.97
N ARG A 33 -13.64 -8.73 11.22
CA ARG A 33 -14.92 -8.14 11.61
C ARG A 33 -14.80 -6.72 12.16
N HIS A 34 -13.60 -6.25 12.45
CA HIS A 34 -13.36 -4.90 12.96
C HIS A 34 -13.56 -3.86 11.86
N ALA A 35 -14.33 -2.81 12.12
CA ALA A 35 -14.73 -1.83 11.12
C ALA A 35 -13.52 -1.14 10.45
N LEU A 36 -12.47 -0.81 11.21
CA LEU A 36 -11.26 -0.20 10.66
C LEU A 36 -10.50 -1.16 9.73
N TYR A 37 -10.45 -2.45 10.09
CA TYR A 37 -9.80 -3.45 9.26
C TYR A 37 -10.61 -3.73 7.98
N GLN A 38 -11.94 -3.81 8.07
CA GLN A 38 -12.78 -3.94 6.89
C GLN A 38 -12.63 -2.76 5.93
N ALA A 39 -12.38 -1.57 6.47
CA ALA A 39 -12.15 -0.39 5.66
C ALA A 39 -10.81 -0.44 4.93
N MET A 40 -9.70 -0.81 5.59
CA MET A 40 -8.34 -0.59 5.06
C MET A 40 -7.41 -1.80 5.04
N GLY A 41 -7.77 -2.90 5.67
CA GLY A 41 -6.91 -4.08 5.82
C GLY A 41 -6.49 -4.73 4.49
N LYS A 42 -7.20 -4.40 3.40
CA LYS A 42 -6.92 -4.88 2.04
C LYS A 42 -6.18 -3.88 1.16
N THR A 43 -5.87 -2.68 1.65
CA THR A 43 -5.12 -1.69 0.85
C THR A 43 -3.66 -2.07 0.70
N SER A 44 -3.04 -1.49 -0.32
CA SER A 44 -1.64 -1.73 -0.68
C SER A 44 -0.71 -0.62 -0.19
N ALA A 45 -1.04 0.04 0.93
CA ALA A 45 -0.23 1.12 1.49
C ALA A 45 1.24 0.71 1.71
N SER A 46 2.15 1.58 1.27
CA SER A 46 3.61 1.38 1.19
C SER A 46 4.12 0.21 0.34
N VAL A 47 3.24 -0.61 -0.24
CA VAL A 47 3.65 -1.73 -1.09
C VAL A 47 4.30 -1.21 -2.36
N GLN A 48 5.39 -1.85 -2.75
CA GLN A 48 6.07 -1.57 -4.01
C GLN A 48 6.14 -2.84 -4.87
N LEU A 49 6.05 -2.67 -6.19
CA LEU A 49 6.50 -3.67 -7.14
C LEU A 49 7.84 -3.21 -7.68
N ARG A 50 8.91 -3.97 -7.46
CA ARG A 50 10.27 -3.64 -7.91
C ARG A 50 10.81 -4.76 -8.78
N PHE A 51 11.32 -4.41 -9.95
CA PHE A 51 11.86 -5.37 -10.90
C PHE A 51 12.83 -4.72 -11.87
N LEU A 52 13.78 -5.53 -12.35
CA LEU A 52 14.62 -5.21 -13.49
C LEU A 52 13.94 -5.69 -14.77
N ARG A 53 13.88 -4.84 -15.78
CA ARG A 53 13.32 -5.15 -17.08
C ARG A 53 14.43 -5.64 -18.01
N THR A 54 14.35 -6.90 -18.45
CA THR A 54 15.30 -7.49 -19.42
C THR A 54 14.75 -7.57 -20.85
N GLY A 55 13.47 -7.20 -21.05
CA GLY A 55 12.79 -7.14 -22.34
C GLY A 55 11.44 -6.41 -22.20
N PRO A 56 10.54 -6.42 -23.19
CA PRO A 56 9.24 -5.76 -23.03
C PRO A 56 8.45 -6.34 -21.85
N ALA A 57 7.87 -5.46 -21.03
CA ALA A 57 7.05 -5.84 -19.88
C ALA A 57 5.73 -5.07 -19.84
N THR A 58 4.71 -5.69 -19.27
CA THR A 58 3.36 -5.13 -19.19
C THR A 58 2.76 -5.34 -17.81
N LEU A 59 2.28 -4.26 -17.18
CA LEU A 59 1.46 -4.31 -15.97
C LEU A 59 0.00 -4.05 -16.31
N THR A 60 -0.86 -5.02 -16.04
CA THR A 60 -2.31 -4.83 -16.01
C THR A 60 -2.75 -4.54 -14.58
N LEU A 61 -3.40 -3.40 -14.36
CA LEU A 61 -3.87 -2.96 -13.04
C LEU A 61 -5.39 -2.92 -12.98
N LYS A 62 -5.96 -3.51 -11.92
CA LYS A 62 -7.37 -3.41 -11.54
C LYS A 62 -7.49 -2.70 -10.19
N ARG A 63 -8.07 -1.51 -10.23
CA ARG A 63 -8.43 -0.69 -9.07
C ARG A 63 -9.79 -1.12 -8.52
N PHE A 64 -9.85 -1.32 -7.21
CA PHE A 64 -11.11 -1.52 -6.48
C PHE A 64 -11.56 -0.21 -5.81
N PRO A 65 -12.83 -0.07 -5.42
CA PRO A 65 -13.32 1.15 -4.79
C PRO A 65 -12.46 1.56 -3.58
N ALA A 66 -12.23 2.88 -3.45
CA ALA A 66 -11.44 3.44 -2.37
C ALA A 66 -11.94 2.95 -1.00
N SER A 67 -10.98 2.59 -0.15
CA SER A 67 -11.17 2.37 1.28
C SER A 67 -11.68 3.66 1.93
N LEU A 68 -12.32 3.56 3.09
CA LEU A 68 -12.89 4.71 3.82
C LEU A 68 -14.12 5.38 3.17
N ARG A 69 -14.54 4.97 1.97
CA ARG A 69 -15.87 5.35 1.46
C ARG A 69 -16.95 4.78 2.37
N SER A 70 -17.85 5.64 2.83
CA SER A 70 -18.97 5.25 3.69
C SER A 70 -19.80 4.15 3.02
N ARG A 71 -20.14 3.11 3.78
CA ARG A 71 -21.05 2.03 3.40
C ARG A 71 -22.09 1.86 4.50
N PRO A 72 -23.33 1.43 4.18
CA PRO A 72 -24.34 1.16 5.19
C PRO A 72 -23.80 0.21 6.27
N GLY A 73 -23.88 0.60 7.54
CA GLY A 73 -23.39 -0.18 8.68
C GLY A 73 -21.88 -0.08 8.95
N GLN A 74 -21.13 0.75 8.23
CA GLN A 74 -19.71 1.02 8.48
C GLN A 74 -19.48 2.42 9.08
N ILE A 75 -18.27 2.64 9.59
CA ILE A 75 -17.85 3.94 10.13
C ILE A 75 -17.86 4.97 9.00
N ASP A 76 -18.55 6.09 9.21
CA ASP A 76 -18.48 7.24 8.33
C ASP A 76 -17.26 8.09 8.69
N PHE A 77 -16.17 7.86 7.96
CA PHE A 77 -14.93 8.58 8.19
C PHE A 77 -15.01 10.04 7.75
N SER A 78 -15.86 10.40 6.79
CA SER A 78 -16.01 11.79 6.37
C SER A 78 -16.60 12.63 7.51
N ARG A 79 -17.64 12.10 8.17
CA ARG A 79 -18.19 12.69 9.39
C ARG A 79 -17.18 12.73 10.53
N ARG A 80 -16.41 11.64 10.73
CA ARG A 80 -15.41 11.55 11.82
C ARG A 80 -14.27 12.56 11.66
N TYR A 81 -13.86 12.85 10.43
CA TYR A 81 -12.78 13.79 10.12
C TYR A 81 -13.29 15.18 9.70
N GLY A 82 -14.59 15.46 9.86
CA GLY A 82 -15.15 16.81 9.70
C GLY A 82 -15.29 17.30 8.26
N GLY A 83 -15.28 16.42 7.26
CA GLY A 83 -15.40 16.80 5.86
C GLY A 83 -15.23 15.64 4.88
N SER A 84 -15.47 15.91 3.60
CA SER A 84 -15.21 14.94 2.53
C SER A 84 -13.74 14.53 2.51
N LEU A 85 -13.46 13.24 2.59
CA LEU A 85 -12.11 12.73 2.41
C LEU A 85 -11.73 12.79 0.94
N ASN A 86 -10.67 13.52 0.61
CA ASN A 86 -10.06 13.41 -0.70
C ASN A 86 -9.21 12.12 -0.75
N LEU A 87 -9.73 11.12 -1.44
CA LEU A 87 -9.11 9.81 -1.65
C LEU A 87 -8.66 9.66 -3.11
N SER A 88 -8.40 10.75 -3.83
CA SER A 88 -7.72 10.67 -5.12
C SER A 88 -6.28 10.23 -4.88
N GLU A 89 -5.83 9.22 -5.61
CA GLU A 89 -4.45 8.76 -5.55
C GLU A 89 -3.90 8.56 -6.96
N THR A 90 -2.58 8.47 -7.03
CA THR A 90 -1.84 8.11 -8.22
C THR A 90 -1.34 6.67 -8.14
N LEU A 91 -0.93 6.16 -9.30
CA LEU A 91 0.03 5.08 -9.38
C LEU A 91 1.38 5.74 -9.70
N ASP A 92 2.29 5.71 -8.73
CA ASP A 92 3.61 6.29 -8.92
C ASP A 92 4.54 5.24 -9.51
N VAL A 93 5.18 5.60 -10.60
CA VAL A 93 6.08 4.72 -11.34
C VAL A 93 7.41 5.43 -11.43
N GLU A 94 8.43 4.81 -10.88
CA GLU A 94 9.82 5.24 -10.99
C GLU A 94 10.52 4.36 -12.03
N VAL A 95 11.20 5.00 -12.97
CA VAL A 95 11.97 4.35 -14.05
C VAL A 95 13.36 4.94 -14.02
N ASP A 96 14.36 4.12 -13.69
CA ASP A 96 15.78 4.53 -13.59
C ASP A 96 15.98 5.81 -12.75
N GLY A 97 15.30 5.90 -11.60
CA GLY A 97 15.35 7.06 -10.71
C GLY A 97 14.43 8.23 -11.09
N MET A 98 13.75 8.18 -12.24
CA MET A 98 12.80 9.21 -12.66
C MET A 98 11.38 8.84 -12.24
N LEU A 99 10.79 9.67 -11.36
CA LEU A 99 9.46 9.44 -10.79
C LEU A 99 8.34 10.07 -11.63
N PHE A 100 7.30 9.29 -11.92
CA PHE A 100 6.11 9.70 -12.68
C PHE A 100 4.84 9.44 -11.87
N HIS A 101 4.04 10.49 -11.67
CA HIS A 101 2.75 10.41 -10.97
C HIS A 101 1.61 10.24 -11.97
N ASN A 102 1.08 9.02 -12.10
CA ASN A 102 0.00 8.73 -13.04
C ASN A 102 -1.35 8.66 -12.31
N PRO A 103 -2.45 9.20 -12.86
CA PRO A 103 -3.77 9.04 -12.24
C PRO A 103 -4.11 7.56 -12.02
N LEU A 104 -4.54 7.20 -10.81
CA LEU A 104 -4.88 5.81 -10.48
C LEU A 104 -6.17 5.38 -11.21
N ARG A 105 -6.03 4.45 -12.16
CA ARG A 105 -7.13 3.92 -12.97
C ARG A 105 -6.92 2.45 -13.32
N ASN A 106 -7.99 1.77 -13.71
CA ASN A 106 -7.87 0.48 -14.39
C ASN A 106 -7.13 0.67 -15.70
N GLY A 107 -6.28 -0.27 -16.08
CA GLY A 107 -5.64 -0.22 -17.39
C GLY A 107 -4.39 -1.06 -17.49
N VAL A 108 -3.71 -0.85 -18.62
CA VAL A 108 -2.48 -1.55 -18.99
C VAL A 108 -1.37 -0.51 -19.13
N ILE A 109 -0.24 -0.76 -18.48
CA ILE A 109 0.98 0.03 -18.58
C ILE A 109 2.03 -0.83 -19.26
N ARG A 110 2.65 -0.30 -20.31
CA ARG A 110 3.70 -0.99 -21.07
C ARG A 110 5.04 -0.34 -20.77
N PHE A 111 6.01 -1.15 -20.40
CA PHE A 111 7.38 -0.75 -20.16
C PHE A 111 8.22 -1.19 -21.37
N ASN A 112 8.53 -0.22 -22.24
CA ASN A 112 9.34 -0.44 -23.44
C ASN A 112 10.78 0.06 -23.26
N GLU A 113 11.00 0.94 -22.28
CA GLU A 113 12.27 1.61 -21.99
C GLU A 113 12.51 1.60 -20.47
N GLY A 114 13.76 1.86 -20.09
CA GLY A 114 14.26 1.80 -18.73
C GLY A 114 14.54 0.39 -18.21
N GLU A 115 15.41 0.26 -17.22
CA GLU A 115 15.88 -1.02 -16.70
C GLU A 115 15.35 -1.29 -15.29
N GLU A 116 15.51 -0.35 -14.35
CA GLU A 116 14.99 -0.48 -13.00
C GLU A 116 13.63 0.18 -12.86
N ILE A 117 12.61 -0.62 -12.54
CA ILE A 117 11.23 -0.15 -12.39
C ILE A 117 10.79 -0.35 -10.94
N THR A 118 10.33 0.73 -10.31
CA THR A 118 9.63 0.69 -9.02
C THR A 118 8.23 1.27 -9.17
N ILE A 119 7.21 0.53 -8.73
CA ILE A 119 5.81 0.95 -8.78
C ILE A 119 5.30 1.04 -7.36
N HIS A 120 5.01 2.25 -6.89
CA HIS A 120 4.42 2.48 -5.57
C HIS A 120 2.91 2.33 -5.67
N LEU A 121 2.38 1.36 -4.92
CA LEU A 121 0.95 1.09 -4.91
C LEU A 121 0.21 2.10 -4.01
N PRO A 122 -1.08 2.37 -4.30
CA PRO A 122 -1.87 3.36 -3.56
C PRO A 122 -2.12 2.97 -2.10
N ASN A 123 -2.22 3.96 -1.24
CA ASN A 123 -2.44 3.83 0.20
C ASN A 123 -3.89 3.48 0.56
N HIS A 124 -4.87 4.04 -0.15
CA HIS A 124 -6.29 3.92 0.20
C HIS A 124 -7.03 2.92 -0.69
N HIS A 125 -6.39 2.31 -1.67
CA HIS A 125 -7.06 1.38 -2.58
C HIS A 125 -6.52 -0.04 -2.44
N GLU A 126 -7.43 -1.02 -2.53
CA GLU A 126 -7.04 -2.35 -2.96
C GLU A 126 -6.81 -2.30 -4.47
N VAL A 127 -5.66 -2.82 -4.90
CA VAL A 127 -5.33 -2.99 -6.31
C VAL A 127 -4.94 -4.45 -6.53
N GLY A 128 -5.46 -5.02 -7.61
CA GLY A 128 -5.01 -6.29 -8.14
C GLY A 128 -4.19 -6.06 -9.40
N TRP A 129 -3.17 -6.88 -9.63
CA TRP A 129 -2.35 -6.73 -10.83
C TRP A 129 -1.95 -8.06 -11.47
N ILE A 130 -1.57 -7.96 -12.74
CA ILE A 130 -0.83 -8.97 -13.50
C ILE A 130 0.39 -8.25 -14.06
N LEU A 131 1.56 -8.84 -13.91
CA LEU A 131 2.79 -8.36 -14.55
C LEU A 131 3.32 -9.49 -15.43
N GLU A 132 3.55 -9.16 -16.70
CA GLU A 132 3.89 -10.10 -17.77
C GLU A 132 5.10 -9.57 -18.55
N GLY A 133 5.82 -10.48 -19.23
CA GLY A 133 7.00 -10.16 -20.02
C GLY A 133 8.32 -10.51 -19.33
N SER A 134 9.42 -9.93 -19.81
CA SER A 134 10.77 -10.27 -19.39
C SER A 134 11.22 -9.36 -18.23
N VAL A 135 11.10 -9.87 -17.01
CA VAL A 135 11.43 -9.16 -15.76
C VAL A 135 12.17 -10.05 -14.78
N GLU A 136 13.06 -9.47 -14.00
CA GLU A 136 13.84 -10.11 -12.94
C GLU A 136 13.65 -9.39 -11.60
N PRO A 137 13.68 -10.10 -10.45
CA PRO A 137 13.48 -9.47 -9.15
C PRO A 137 14.67 -8.62 -8.76
N VAL A 138 14.38 -7.48 -8.13
CA VAL A 138 15.38 -6.69 -7.41
C VAL A 138 15.58 -7.32 -6.04
N GLU A 139 16.83 -7.35 -5.55
CA GLU A 139 17.10 -7.84 -4.20
C GLU A 139 16.35 -7.03 -3.15
N ARG A 140 15.89 -7.73 -2.11
CA ARG A 140 15.27 -7.10 -0.96
C ARG A 140 16.31 -6.51 -0.04
N ASN A 141 15.98 -5.38 0.55
CA ASN A 141 16.77 -4.80 1.61
C ASN A 141 16.88 -5.78 2.80
N THR A 142 18.03 -5.80 3.48
CA THR A 142 18.36 -6.82 4.50
C THR A 142 17.65 -6.61 5.84
N GLY A 143 16.89 -5.52 6.01
CA GLY A 143 16.16 -5.18 7.22
C GLY A 143 14.67 -4.90 6.96
N THR A 144 13.84 -5.12 7.98
CA THR A 144 12.40 -4.79 7.95
C THR A 144 12.00 -3.95 9.15
N LEU A 145 11.36 -2.81 8.90
CA LEU A 145 10.72 -1.96 9.89
C LEU A 145 9.21 -2.21 9.88
N LEU A 146 8.63 -2.53 11.04
CA LEU A 146 7.19 -2.63 11.21
C LEU A 146 6.63 -1.31 11.74
N CYS A 147 5.75 -0.67 10.96
CA CYS A 147 5.06 0.54 11.37
C CYS A 147 3.62 0.22 11.77
N LEU A 148 3.33 0.36 13.06
CA LEU A 148 1.98 0.26 13.62
C LEU A 148 1.46 1.67 13.92
N GLY A 149 0.19 1.93 13.59
CA GLY A 149 -0.42 3.19 13.97
C GLY A 149 -1.77 3.45 13.31
N ASP A 150 -2.10 4.73 13.24
CA ASP A 150 -3.42 5.21 12.85
C ASP A 150 -3.45 5.68 11.38
N SER A 151 -4.23 6.73 11.12
CA SER A 151 -4.36 7.39 9.82
C SER A 151 -3.04 7.94 9.29
N ILE A 152 -2.12 8.33 10.18
CA ILE A 152 -0.81 8.87 9.79
C ILE A 152 0.02 7.76 9.16
N ILE A 153 0.15 6.62 9.84
CA ILE A 153 0.89 5.47 9.32
C ILE A 153 0.21 4.92 8.06
N GLN A 154 -1.12 4.82 8.04
CA GLN A 154 -1.89 4.41 6.86
C GLN A 154 -1.68 5.33 5.65
N GLY A 155 -1.27 6.59 5.87
CA GLY A 155 -1.09 7.60 4.82
C GLY A 155 -2.40 8.26 4.37
N VAL A 156 -3.40 8.41 5.25
CA VAL A 156 -4.66 9.10 4.91
C VAL A 156 -4.38 10.55 4.50
N GLY A 157 -4.87 10.95 3.33
CA GLY A 157 -4.63 12.28 2.76
C GLY A 157 -3.37 12.39 1.91
N VAL A 158 -2.55 11.33 1.81
CA VAL A 158 -1.41 11.27 0.89
C VAL A 158 -1.91 10.88 -0.50
N HIS A 159 -1.59 11.69 -1.51
CA HIS A 159 -2.03 11.46 -2.90
C HIS A 159 -1.08 10.56 -3.70
N HIS A 160 0.21 10.56 -3.35
CA HIS A 160 1.26 9.83 -4.03
C HIS A 160 1.81 8.74 -3.10
N GLY A 161 1.66 7.47 -3.48
CA GLY A 161 2.18 6.32 -2.72
C GLY A 161 3.69 6.42 -2.45
N SER A 162 4.44 7.05 -3.35
CA SER A 162 5.88 7.32 -3.19
C SER A 162 6.19 8.32 -2.05
N GLU A 163 5.26 9.21 -1.71
CA GLU A 163 5.44 10.26 -0.70
C GLU A 163 4.95 9.85 0.70
N GLY A 164 4.34 8.67 0.82
CA GLY A 164 3.87 8.14 2.10
C GLY A 164 4.99 7.98 3.12
N LEU A 165 4.71 8.24 4.40
CA LEU A 165 5.70 8.18 5.48
C LEU A 165 6.48 6.85 5.48
N CYS A 166 5.80 5.72 5.40
CA CYS A 166 6.44 4.40 5.39
C CYS A 166 7.33 4.20 4.16
N THR A 167 6.89 4.65 2.98
CA THR A 167 7.66 4.59 1.74
C THR A 167 8.94 5.42 1.86
N ARG A 168 8.84 6.67 2.35
CA ARG A 168 9.99 7.55 2.55
C ARG A 168 10.96 7.02 3.61
N LEU A 169 10.46 6.44 4.69
CA LEU A 169 11.31 5.78 5.68
C LEU A 169 12.08 4.61 5.07
N GLY A 170 11.45 3.80 4.22
CA GLY A 170 12.11 2.67 3.55
C GLY A 170 13.22 3.12 2.63
N SER A 171 13.02 4.22 1.91
CA SER A 171 14.06 4.84 1.06
C SER A 171 15.22 5.42 1.88
N ILE A 172 14.94 6.14 2.97
CA ILE A 172 15.98 6.78 3.80
C ILE A 172 16.80 5.74 4.57
N LEU A 173 16.16 4.70 5.08
CA LEU A 173 16.80 3.69 5.91
C LEU A 173 17.33 2.49 5.11
N GLU A 174 17.03 2.43 3.81
CA GLU A 174 17.32 1.27 2.96
C GLU A 174 16.76 -0.03 3.56
N MET A 175 15.47 -0.01 3.93
CA MET A 175 14.78 -1.13 4.59
C MET A 175 13.42 -1.41 3.96
N GLU A 176 12.94 -2.64 4.11
CA GLU A 176 11.53 -2.95 3.90
C GLU A 176 10.69 -2.29 5.01
N VAL A 177 9.59 -1.64 4.68
CA VAL A 177 8.69 -1.02 5.66
C VAL A 177 7.29 -1.59 5.54
N LEU A 178 6.93 -2.42 6.51
CA LEU A 178 5.59 -2.98 6.63
C LEU A 178 4.66 -1.95 7.29
N ASN A 179 3.80 -1.36 6.47
CA ASN A 179 2.76 -0.46 6.94
C ASN A 179 1.55 -1.26 7.44
N GLN A 180 1.32 -1.31 8.75
CA GLN A 180 0.09 -1.87 9.34
C GLN A 180 -0.78 -0.78 10.00
N GLY A 181 -0.67 0.45 9.51
CA GLY A 181 -1.56 1.53 9.90
C GLY A 181 -3.02 1.22 9.54
N LEU A 182 -3.94 1.68 10.39
CA LEU A 182 -5.39 1.66 10.15
C LEU A 182 -5.97 2.98 10.66
N ALA A 183 -6.53 3.81 9.77
CA ALA A 183 -7.15 5.08 10.10
C ALA A 183 -8.14 5.01 11.27
N GLY A 184 -7.87 5.78 12.31
CA GLY A 184 -8.59 5.72 13.58
C GLY A 184 -7.74 5.08 14.68
N THR A 185 -8.33 4.92 15.85
CA THR A 185 -7.59 4.56 17.05
C THR A 185 -7.86 3.11 17.41
N LEU A 186 -6.98 2.18 17.02
CA LEU A 186 -6.87 0.85 17.62
C LEU A 186 -5.87 0.94 18.77
N VAL A 187 -6.26 1.58 19.86
CA VAL A 187 -5.44 1.64 21.07
C VAL A 187 -5.61 0.35 21.84
N ASN A 188 -4.51 -0.36 22.08
CA ASN A 188 -4.44 -1.27 23.21
C ASN A 188 -4.30 -0.40 24.47
N PRO A 189 -5.31 -0.31 25.35
CA PRO A 189 -5.26 0.56 26.51
C PRO A 189 -4.07 0.26 27.44
N ARG A 190 -3.58 -0.98 27.41
CA ARG A 190 -2.42 -1.43 28.20
C ARG A 190 -1.08 -0.85 27.73
N MET A 191 -1.04 -0.26 26.54
CA MET A 191 0.17 0.34 25.96
C MET A 191 0.16 1.87 26.02
N VAL A 192 -0.90 2.48 26.54
CA VAL A 192 -0.98 3.94 26.71
C VAL A 192 -0.11 4.32 27.90
N VAL A 193 1.02 4.96 27.64
CA VAL A 193 1.82 5.60 28.69
C VAL A 193 1.15 6.94 29.02
N PRO A 194 0.70 7.16 30.27
CA PRO A 194 0.20 8.46 30.69
C PRO A 194 1.30 9.50 30.53
N LEU A 195 1.02 10.59 29.81
CA LEU A 195 1.89 11.77 29.84
C LEU A 195 1.60 12.51 31.14
N GLU A 196 2.40 12.26 32.17
CA GLU A 196 2.45 13.15 33.34
C GLU A 196 3.03 14.48 32.87
N LYS A 197 2.25 15.56 32.97
CA LYS A 197 2.78 16.91 32.79
C LYS A 197 3.74 17.16 33.96
N ALA A 198 5.01 17.38 33.64
CA ALA A 198 5.98 17.98 34.56
C ALA A 198 5.53 19.37 35.01
#